data_AF-A0A7D9L327-F1
#
_entry.id   AF-A0A7D9L327-F1
#
_cell.length_a   1.000
_cell.length_b   1.000
_cell.length_c   1.000
_cell.angle_alpha   90.00
_cell.angle_beta   90.00
_cell.angle_gamma   90.00
#
_symmetry.space_group_name_H-M   'P 1'
#
loop_
_entity.id
_entity.type
_entity.pdbx_description
1 polymer ?
#
loop_
_entity_poly.entity_id
_entity_poly.type
_entity_poly.pdbx_seq_one_letter_code
_entity_poly.pdbx_strand_id
1 'polypeptide(L)'
;MNGNKPIPPSKDDELPGEPNNTSTATVINNLTSTDNPTTTGYMTTEDSTTTTTTKTRNKVLLQTAVRYAQGENGSNPIPVRLLLDSGSQRSYITNSLKKRLGLVPIRTETLNLNTFGDDHFKKRRCDIVQLSLKGNSDNRKITVLCFTNLCSPLTTTIDLSLYPHLQELQLSDLNILEGRQNDSSYIDILIGADYYFDILTGEMVRGESGPVAVNSNFGWVVT
;
A
#
# COMPACT_ATOMS: atom_id res chain seq x y z
N MET A 1 -38.10 30.35 -49.71
CA MET A 1 -37.32 30.91 -50.84
C MET A 1 -36.23 31.77 -50.21
N ASN A 2 -34.92 31.61 -50.34
CA ASN A 2 -33.95 30.70 -50.98
C ASN A 2 -32.75 30.67 -49.99
N GLY A 3 -32.04 29.59 -49.68
CA GLY A 3 -31.38 28.65 -50.57
C GLY A 3 -29.88 28.97 -50.65
N ASN A 4 -29.11 28.72 -49.57
CA ASN A 4 -27.64 28.86 -49.57
C ASN A 4 -27.00 27.60 -50.19
N LYS A 5 -26.17 27.78 -51.22
CA LYS A 5 -25.44 26.70 -51.93
C LYS A 5 -23.93 26.81 -51.66
N PRO A 6 -23.17 25.70 -51.52
CA PRO A 6 -21.77 25.72 -51.09
C PRO A 6 -20.77 25.96 -52.24
N ILE A 7 -19.59 26.49 -51.89
CA ILE A 7 -18.43 26.78 -52.75
C ILE A 7 -17.56 25.51 -52.91
N PRO A 8 -17.04 25.18 -54.11
CA PRO A 8 -16.26 23.97 -54.37
C PRO A 8 -14.76 24.09 -54.01
N PRO A 9 -14.03 22.95 -53.87
CA PRO A 9 -12.61 22.92 -53.51
C PRO A 9 -11.68 23.03 -54.73
N SER A 10 -10.51 23.64 -54.54
CA SER A 10 -9.38 23.67 -55.48
C SER A 10 -8.56 22.38 -55.41
N LYS A 11 -8.19 21.84 -56.58
CA LYS A 11 -7.26 20.72 -56.79
C LYS A 11 -5.90 21.24 -57.28
N ASP A 12 -4.92 20.32 -57.29
CA ASP A 12 -3.56 20.37 -57.85
C ASP A 12 -2.49 20.68 -56.77
N ASP A 13 -1.44 19.89 -56.48
CA ASP A 13 -0.87 18.68 -57.10
C ASP A 13 0.05 17.90 -56.10
N GLU A 14 0.11 16.59 -56.34
CA GLU A 14 1.16 15.56 -56.12
C GLU A 14 2.21 15.60 -54.97
N LEU A 15 2.28 14.44 -54.28
CA LEU A 15 3.40 13.95 -53.45
C LEU A 15 4.64 13.62 -54.29
N PRO A 16 5.84 13.66 -53.69
CA PRO A 16 6.68 12.47 -53.77
C PRO A 16 7.45 12.11 -52.49
N GLY A 17 7.50 10.79 -52.21
CA GLY A 17 8.71 10.06 -51.83
C GLY A 17 9.24 10.13 -50.39
N GLU A 18 9.10 9.03 -49.65
CA GLU A 18 10.02 8.68 -48.55
C GLU A 18 11.46 8.47 -49.04
N PRO A 19 12.47 8.82 -48.24
CA PRO A 19 13.77 8.17 -48.30
C PRO A 19 13.98 7.22 -47.13
N ASN A 20 14.15 5.94 -47.47
CA ASN A 20 14.90 4.95 -46.71
C ASN A 20 16.31 5.47 -46.43
N ASN A 21 16.80 5.34 -45.19
CA ASN A 21 18.23 5.23 -44.98
C ASN A 21 18.59 4.22 -43.87
N THR A 22 19.33 3.22 -44.31
CA THR A 22 19.96 2.14 -43.54
C THR A 22 21.36 2.59 -43.14
N SER A 23 21.75 2.41 -41.87
CA SER A 23 23.11 2.02 -41.45
C SER A 23 23.13 1.79 -39.93
N THR A 24 23.04 0.53 -39.47
CA THR A 24 24.16 -0.34 -39.04
C THR A 24 25.01 0.20 -37.89
N ALA A 25 24.78 -0.34 -36.68
CA ALA A 25 25.84 -0.74 -35.77
C ALA A 25 25.32 -1.86 -34.85
N THR A 26 25.75 -3.06 -35.19
CA THR A 26 25.56 -4.33 -34.49
C THR A 26 26.47 -4.40 -33.26
N VAL A 27 25.92 -4.76 -32.09
CA VAL A 27 26.68 -5.55 -31.11
C VAL A 27 25.83 -6.77 -30.75
N ILE A 28 26.24 -7.90 -31.32
CA ILE A 28 25.83 -9.25 -30.96
C ILE A 28 26.48 -9.58 -29.62
N ASN A 29 25.72 -10.21 -28.71
CA ASN A 29 26.23 -11.38 -28.01
C ASN A 29 25.06 -12.33 -27.72
N ASN A 30 25.04 -13.40 -28.53
CA ASN A 30 24.23 -14.59 -28.34
C ASN A 30 24.75 -15.38 -27.14
N LEU A 31 23.85 -15.83 -26.28
CA LEU A 31 23.90 -17.20 -25.76
C LEU A 31 22.52 -17.83 -25.93
N THR A 32 22.41 -18.68 -26.95
CA THR A 32 21.32 -19.64 -27.13
C THR A 32 21.64 -20.93 -26.39
N SER A 33 20.68 -21.50 -25.67
CA SER A 33 20.50 -22.94 -25.50
C SER A 33 19.03 -23.29 -25.25
N THR A 34 18.37 -23.68 -26.35
CA THR A 34 17.41 -24.79 -26.54
C THR A 34 16.19 -25.00 -25.62
N ASP A 35 15.04 -25.13 -26.29
CA ASP A 35 13.67 -25.39 -25.83
C ASP A 35 13.44 -26.66 -24.98
N ASN A 36 12.50 -26.58 -24.04
CA ASN A 36 11.28 -27.41 -24.07
C ASN A 36 10.17 -26.85 -23.14
N PRO A 37 8.88 -27.10 -23.46
CA PRO A 37 7.75 -26.38 -22.88
C PRO A 37 7.22 -27.06 -21.62
N THR A 38 7.01 -26.33 -20.53
CA THR A 38 6.19 -26.84 -19.41
C THR A 38 5.49 -25.70 -18.68
N THR A 39 4.16 -25.68 -18.84
CA THR A 39 3.16 -25.18 -17.89
C THR A 39 3.39 -23.78 -17.32
N THR A 40 2.97 -22.75 -18.07
CA THR A 40 2.65 -21.44 -17.49
C THR A 40 1.46 -21.59 -16.53
N GLY A 41 1.77 -21.79 -15.25
CA GLY A 41 0.85 -21.49 -14.17
C GLY A 41 0.46 -20.02 -14.26
N TYR A 42 -0.82 -19.74 -14.10
CA TYR A 42 -1.35 -18.39 -14.01
C TYR A 42 -0.65 -17.63 -12.88
N MET A 43 0.35 -16.81 -13.22
CA MET A 43 0.89 -15.79 -12.33
C MET A 43 -0.24 -14.82 -12.03
N THR A 44 -0.84 -14.96 -10.85
CA THR A 44 -1.82 -14.01 -10.36
C THR A 44 -1.05 -12.72 -10.09
N THR A 45 -1.28 -11.66 -10.88
CA THR A 45 -0.66 -10.37 -10.62
C THR A 45 -1.18 -9.86 -9.27
N GLU A 46 -0.33 -9.91 -8.24
CA GLU A 46 -0.64 -9.33 -6.94
C GLU A 46 -0.58 -7.81 -7.09
N ASP A 47 -1.74 -7.15 -7.12
CA ASP A 47 -1.83 -5.69 -7.15
C ASP A 47 -1.36 -5.16 -5.79
N SER A 48 -0.07 -4.88 -5.64
CA SER A 48 0.51 -4.20 -4.47
C SER A 48 1.18 -2.92 -4.96
N THR A 49 0.71 -1.77 -4.50
CA THR A 49 1.21 -0.45 -4.93
C THR A 49 1.95 0.22 -3.79
N THR A 50 3.18 -0.20 -3.55
CA THR A 50 4.08 0.48 -2.62
C THR A 50 5.47 0.65 -3.21
N THR A 51 6.02 1.86 -3.08
CA THR A 51 7.38 2.18 -3.51
C THR A 51 8.36 1.99 -2.36
N THR A 52 9.36 1.15 -2.53
CA THR A 52 10.48 0.98 -1.59
C THR A 52 11.79 1.39 -2.25
N THR A 53 12.63 2.16 -1.56
CA THR A 53 13.93 2.62 -2.09
C THR A 53 15.07 1.81 -1.49
N THR A 54 15.92 1.22 -2.34
CA THR A 54 17.08 0.38 -1.94
C THR A 54 18.36 1.19 -1.67
N LYS A 55 18.36 2.51 -1.89
CA LYS A 55 19.52 3.39 -1.66
C LYS A 55 19.44 4.10 -0.31
N THR A 56 20.55 4.08 0.41
CA THR A 56 20.73 4.41 1.84
C THR A 56 20.59 5.88 2.27
N ARG A 57 20.08 6.78 1.41
CA ARG A 57 19.84 8.18 1.82
C ARG A 57 18.35 8.40 2.02
N ASN A 58 17.99 8.60 3.29
CA ASN A 58 16.66 8.90 3.84
C ASN A 58 15.77 7.66 4.05
N LYS A 59 16.09 6.89 5.09
CA LYS A 59 15.16 5.89 5.64
C LYS A 59 13.92 6.63 6.16
N VAL A 60 12.75 6.32 5.62
CA VAL A 60 11.47 6.87 6.06
C VAL A 60 10.77 5.84 6.92
N LEU A 61 10.28 6.25 8.08
CA LEU A 61 9.42 5.43 8.92
C LEU A 61 7.97 5.68 8.52
N LEU A 62 7.22 4.60 8.45
CA LEU A 62 5.77 4.69 8.37
C LEU A 62 5.19 4.50 9.76
N GLN A 63 4.08 5.17 10.03
CA GLN A 63 3.39 5.07 11.30
C GLN A 63 2.79 3.68 11.47
N THR A 64 3.45 2.82 12.25
CA THR A 64 3.00 1.46 12.51
C THR A 64 2.69 1.23 13.99
N ALA A 65 1.79 0.29 14.25
CA ALA A 65 1.40 -0.13 15.59
C ALA A 65 1.20 -1.64 15.65
N VAL A 66 1.54 -2.28 16.76
CA VAL A 66 1.19 -3.68 17.03
C VAL A 66 0.08 -3.71 18.06
N ARG A 67 -1.06 -4.32 17.72
CA ARG A 67 -2.22 -4.42 18.62
C ARG A 67 -2.91 -5.77 18.52
N TYR A 68 -3.80 -6.05 19.47
CA TYR A 68 -4.63 -7.24 19.41
C TYR A 68 -5.90 -6.96 18.62
N ALA A 69 -6.17 -7.81 17.63
CA ALA A 69 -7.41 -7.82 16.87
C ALA A 69 -8.30 -8.98 17.32
N GLN A 70 -9.61 -8.78 17.31
CA GLN A 70 -10.61 -9.78 17.69
C GLN A 70 -11.84 -9.68 16.79
N GLY A 71 -12.38 -10.83 16.37
CA GLY A 71 -13.66 -10.90 15.66
C GLY A 71 -14.86 -10.76 16.61
N GLU A 72 -16.03 -10.40 16.06
CA GLU A 72 -17.27 -10.24 16.85
C GLU A 72 -17.80 -11.55 17.43
N ASN A 73 -17.36 -12.69 16.88
CA ASN A 73 -17.67 -14.03 17.39
C ASN A 73 -17.01 -14.36 18.74
N GLY A 74 -16.26 -13.41 19.34
CA GLY A 74 -15.55 -13.61 20.59
C GLY A 74 -14.29 -14.47 20.45
N SER A 75 -13.74 -14.61 19.23
CA SER A 75 -12.47 -15.31 18.99
C SER A 75 -11.36 -14.82 19.92
N ASN A 76 -10.40 -15.66 20.25
CA ASN A 76 -9.23 -15.20 21.01
C ASN A 76 -8.56 -14.02 20.29
N PRO A 77 -8.24 -12.91 20.98
CA PRO A 77 -7.53 -11.81 20.36
C PRO A 77 -6.15 -12.27 19.88
N ILE A 78 -5.75 -11.86 18.67
CA ILE A 78 -4.43 -12.17 18.12
C ILE A 78 -3.64 -10.89 17.84
N PRO A 79 -2.31 -10.90 18.04
CA PRO A 79 -1.48 -9.76 17.70
C PRO A 79 -1.45 -9.56 16.18
N VAL A 80 -1.54 -8.29 15.77
CA VAL A 80 -1.54 -7.84 14.38
C VAL A 80 -0.71 -6.58 14.25
N ARG A 81 -0.06 -6.41 13.10
CA ARG A 81 0.66 -5.18 12.77
C ARG A 81 -0.20 -4.28 11.88
N LEU A 82 -0.35 -3.03 12.31
CA LEU A 82 -1.14 -1.99 11.67
C LEU A 82 -0.21 -1.01 10.95
N LEU A 83 -0.64 -0.53 9.79
CA LEU A 83 -0.11 0.67 9.14
C LEU A 83 -1.17 1.77 9.22
N LEU A 84 -0.83 2.93 9.78
CA LEU A 84 -1.68 4.10 9.79
C LEU A 84 -1.34 4.96 8.57
N ASP A 85 -2.25 5.03 7.60
CA ASP A 85 -2.03 5.69 6.31
C ASP A 85 -3.19 6.63 5.97
N SER A 86 -3.00 7.92 6.22
CA SER A 86 -3.97 8.97 5.86
C SER A 86 -4.09 9.18 4.35
N GLY A 87 -3.16 8.66 3.54
CA GLY A 87 -3.22 8.68 2.08
C GLY A 87 -4.21 7.67 1.48
N SER A 88 -4.62 6.67 2.25
CA SER A 88 -5.62 5.69 1.86
C SER A 88 -7.02 6.12 2.29
N GLN A 89 -7.97 6.22 1.36
CA GLN A 89 -9.36 6.63 1.70
C GLN A 89 -10.11 5.62 2.58
N ARG A 90 -9.74 4.33 2.51
CA ARG A 90 -10.42 3.23 3.17
C ARG A 90 -9.42 2.38 3.95
N SER A 91 -9.93 1.66 4.95
CA SER A 91 -9.16 0.68 5.70
C SER A 91 -9.27 -0.73 5.12
N TYR A 92 -8.19 -1.50 5.22
CA TYR A 92 -8.05 -2.82 4.60
C TYR A 92 -7.49 -3.85 5.57
N ILE A 93 -7.82 -5.11 5.33
CA ILE A 93 -7.32 -6.29 6.06
C ILE A 93 -6.81 -7.34 5.08
N THR A 94 -5.73 -8.03 5.44
CA THR A 94 -5.26 -9.16 4.62
C THR A 94 -6.25 -10.33 4.66
N ASN A 95 -6.37 -11.04 3.52
CA ASN A 95 -7.12 -12.29 3.44
C ASN A 95 -6.59 -13.36 4.41
N SER A 96 -5.29 -13.33 4.72
CA SER A 96 -4.67 -14.20 5.71
C SER A 96 -5.21 -13.91 7.12
N LEU A 97 -5.22 -12.64 7.53
CA LEU A 97 -5.72 -12.26 8.86
C LEU A 97 -7.22 -12.56 9.00
N LYS A 98 -8.03 -12.28 7.97
CA LYS A 98 -9.45 -12.63 7.93
C LYS A 98 -9.68 -14.10 8.28
N LYS A 99 -8.90 -15.02 7.67
CA LYS A 99 -8.97 -16.47 7.92
C LYS A 99 -8.54 -16.82 9.34
N ARG A 100 -7.42 -16.25 9.82
CA ARG A 100 -6.89 -16.49 11.17
C ARG A 100 -7.87 -16.09 12.27
N LEU A 101 -8.60 -14.98 12.08
CA LEU A 101 -9.65 -14.51 12.98
C LEU A 101 -11.01 -15.19 12.78
N GLY A 102 -11.17 -16.00 11.73
CA GLY A 102 -12.44 -16.62 11.37
C GLY A 102 -13.55 -15.60 11.05
N LEU A 103 -13.19 -14.47 10.44
CA LEU A 103 -14.16 -13.40 10.13
C LEU A 103 -15.06 -13.80 8.96
N VAL A 104 -16.36 -13.65 9.17
CA VAL A 104 -17.38 -13.85 8.13
C VAL A 104 -17.68 -12.51 7.45
N PRO A 105 -17.70 -12.45 6.10
CA PRO A 105 -18.11 -11.25 5.38
C PRO A 105 -19.51 -10.80 5.76
N ILE A 106 -19.66 -9.51 6.08
CA ILE A 106 -20.97 -8.88 6.30
C ILE A 106 -21.62 -8.45 4.98
N ARG A 107 -20.80 -8.14 3.97
CA ARG A 107 -21.21 -7.83 2.59
C ARG A 107 -20.01 -7.89 1.65
N THR A 108 -20.26 -7.64 0.36
CA THR A 108 -19.22 -7.47 -0.67
C THR A 108 -19.34 -6.11 -1.35
N GLU A 109 -18.23 -5.59 -1.85
CA GLU A 109 -18.15 -4.32 -2.58
C GLU A 109 -17.21 -4.48 -3.78
N THR A 110 -17.49 -3.79 -4.89
CA THR A 110 -16.58 -3.76 -6.05
C THR A 110 -15.74 -2.50 -5.98
N LEU A 111 -14.45 -2.66 -5.73
CA LEU A 111 -13.44 -1.61 -5.72
C LEU A 111 -12.96 -1.36 -7.16
N ASN A 112 -12.88 -0.09 -7.54
CA ASN A 112 -12.20 0.33 -8.77
C ASN A 112 -10.79 0.77 -8.39
N LEU A 113 -9.78 -0.01 -8.79
CA LEU A 113 -8.38 0.27 -8.52
C LEU A 113 -7.79 1.03 -9.72
N ASN A 114 -7.39 2.27 -9.50
CA ASN A 114 -6.60 3.05 -10.45
C ASN A 114 -5.16 3.12 -9.96
N THR A 115 -4.22 2.91 -10.87
CA THR A 115 -2.82 3.26 -10.64
C THR A 115 -2.55 4.68 -11.16
N PHE A 116 -1.47 5.30 -10.70
CA PHE A 116 -1.13 6.68 -11.08
C PHE A 116 -1.13 6.87 -12.61
N GLY A 117 -1.99 7.76 -13.09
CA GLY A 117 -2.08 8.12 -14.50
C GLY A 117 -2.73 7.09 -15.42
N ASP A 118 -3.38 6.06 -14.88
CA ASP A 118 -4.15 5.10 -15.69
C ASP A 118 -5.62 5.52 -15.79
N ASP A 119 -6.09 5.68 -17.02
CA ASP A 119 -7.48 5.96 -17.34
C ASP A 119 -8.37 4.71 -17.19
N HIS A 120 -7.77 3.52 -17.09
CA HIS A 120 -8.46 2.26 -16.89
C HIS A 120 -8.41 1.82 -15.43
N PHE A 121 -9.58 1.55 -14.86
CA PHE A 121 -9.68 1.00 -13.52
C PHE A 121 -9.77 -0.53 -13.56
N LYS A 122 -9.01 -1.20 -12.70
CA LYS A 122 -9.19 -2.63 -12.45
C LYS A 122 -10.32 -2.82 -11.45
N LYS A 123 -11.40 -3.50 -11.84
CA LYS A 123 -12.49 -3.86 -10.90
C LYS A 123 -12.06 -5.05 -10.06
N ARG A 124 -12.21 -4.94 -8.74
CA ARG A 124 -11.97 -6.04 -7.81
C ARG A 124 -13.12 -6.17 -6.83
N ARG A 125 -13.71 -7.36 -6.74
CA ARG A 125 -14.72 -7.66 -5.71
C ARG A 125 -14.00 -8.00 -4.40
N CYS A 126 -14.31 -7.25 -3.35
CA CYS A 126 -13.73 -7.40 -2.03
C CYS A 126 -14.83 -7.71 -1.01
N ASP A 127 -14.53 -8.63 -0.10
CA ASP A 127 -15.35 -8.85 1.09
C ASP A 127 -15.17 -7.69 2.05
N ILE A 128 -16.20 -7.42 2.84
CA ILE A 128 -16.14 -6.47 3.95
C ILE A 128 -16.43 -7.22 5.24
N VAL A 129 -15.58 -6.99 6.24
CA VAL A 129 -15.66 -7.63 7.55
C VAL A 129 -15.56 -6.59 8.65
N GLN A 130 -16.01 -6.96 9.84
CA GLN A 130 -15.89 -6.15 11.05
C GLN A 130 -15.03 -6.87 12.09
N LEU A 131 -14.25 -6.08 12.82
CA LEU A 131 -13.39 -6.54 13.90
C LEU A 131 -13.17 -5.42 14.91
N SER A 132 -12.66 -5.78 16.09
CA SER A 132 -12.27 -4.86 17.14
C SER A 132 -10.76 -4.87 17.34
N LEU A 133 -10.15 -3.69 17.44
CA LEU A 133 -8.75 -3.47 17.81
C LEU A 133 -8.66 -3.05 19.27
N LYS A 134 -7.76 -3.68 20.03
CA LYS A 134 -7.45 -3.29 21.41
C LYS A 134 -6.77 -1.92 21.42
N GLY A 135 -7.39 -0.93 22.05
CA GLY A 135 -6.76 0.36 22.34
C GLY A 135 -6.26 0.46 23.78
N ASN A 136 -5.54 1.53 24.07
CA ASN A 136 -5.07 1.85 25.41
C ASN A 136 -6.21 2.40 26.28
N SER A 137 -7.06 3.26 25.69
CA SER A 137 -8.22 3.85 26.37
C SER A 137 -9.48 3.06 26.13
N ASP A 138 -9.74 2.71 24.88
CA ASP A 138 -10.95 2.04 24.44
C ASP A 138 -10.68 1.16 23.21
N ASN A 139 -11.44 0.08 23.07
CA ASN A 139 -11.37 -0.76 21.88
C ASN A 139 -12.02 -0.07 20.67
N ARG A 140 -11.44 -0.23 19.49
CA ARG A 140 -11.94 0.38 18.25
C ARG A 140 -12.54 -0.68 17.34
N LYS A 141 -13.86 -0.61 17.15
CA LYS A 141 -14.58 -1.40 16.15
C LYS A 141 -14.38 -0.76 14.77
N ILE A 142 -13.88 -1.52 13.82
CA ILE A 142 -13.60 -1.06 12.45
C ILE A 142 -14.26 -1.96 11.42
N THR A 143 -14.61 -1.38 10.27
CA THR A 143 -15.14 -2.08 9.09
C THR A 143 -14.14 -1.96 7.96
N VAL A 144 -13.63 -3.08 7.47
CA VAL A 144 -12.45 -3.11 6.58
C VAL A 144 -12.71 -3.95 5.33
N LEU A 145 -12.05 -3.55 4.24
CA LEU A 145 -12.07 -4.27 2.96
C LEU A 145 -11.00 -5.37 2.94
N CYS A 146 -11.37 -6.59 2.57
CA CYS A 146 -10.42 -7.69 2.43
C CYS A 146 -9.59 -7.55 1.15
N PHE A 147 -8.28 -7.66 1.29
CA PHE A 147 -7.32 -7.56 0.20
C PHE A 147 -6.20 -8.61 0.35
N THR A 148 -5.49 -8.96 -0.72
CA THR A 148 -4.48 -10.03 -0.64
C THR A 148 -3.22 -9.52 0.04
N ASN A 149 -2.57 -8.50 -0.53
CA ASN A 149 -1.34 -7.90 -0.01
C ASN A 149 -1.54 -6.39 0.08
N LEU A 150 -1.27 -5.81 1.23
CA LEU A 150 -1.49 -4.39 1.48
C LEU A 150 -0.28 -3.54 1.05
N CYS A 151 0.92 -4.04 1.32
CA CYS A 151 2.17 -3.38 0.99
C CYS A 151 3.32 -4.39 0.91
N SER A 152 4.44 -3.97 0.33
CA SER A 152 5.72 -4.66 0.52
C SER A 152 6.12 -4.69 2.01
N PRO A 153 6.95 -5.66 2.43
CA PRO A 153 7.44 -5.73 3.80
C PRO A 153 8.10 -4.42 4.26
N LEU A 154 7.76 -3.95 5.45
CA LEU A 154 8.39 -2.79 6.07
C LEU A 154 9.57 -3.25 6.92
N THR A 155 10.78 -2.97 6.43
CA THR A 155 12.06 -3.40 7.01
C THR A 155 12.89 -2.26 7.59
N THR A 156 12.38 -1.03 7.53
CA THR A 156 13.06 0.14 8.08
C THR A 156 13.10 0.07 9.61
N THR A 157 14.30 0.24 10.17
CA THR A 157 14.56 0.27 11.61
C THR A 157 15.21 1.58 12.05
N ILE A 158 15.11 1.87 13.35
CA ILE A 158 15.76 2.99 14.04
C ILE A 158 16.55 2.54 15.26
N ASP A 159 17.60 3.30 15.56
CA ASP A 159 18.27 3.31 16.85
C ASP A 159 17.76 4.48 17.69
N LEU A 160 17.04 4.19 18.79
CA LEU A 160 16.50 5.19 19.70
C LEU A 160 17.58 5.94 20.49
N SER A 161 18.80 5.39 20.57
CA SER A 161 19.91 6.06 21.26
C SER A 161 20.27 7.41 20.62
N LEU A 162 19.98 7.54 19.31
CA LEU A 162 20.22 8.74 18.52
C LEU A 162 19.15 9.83 18.72
N TYR A 163 18.01 9.49 19.33
CA TYR A 163 16.83 10.35 19.43
C TYR A 163 16.33 10.44 20.88
N PRO A 164 16.93 11.29 21.73
CA PRO A 164 16.59 11.39 23.15
C PRO A 164 15.09 11.67 23.40
N HIS A 165 14.44 12.46 22.54
CA HIS A 165 13.02 12.79 22.64
C HIS A 165 12.08 11.58 22.47
N LEU A 166 12.58 10.44 22.00
CA LEU A 166 11.80 9.21 21.81
C LEU A 166 12.02 8.16 22.90
N GLN A 167 13.04 8.30 23.76
CA GLN A 167 13.49 7.22 24.64
C GLN A 167 12.48 6.85 25.73
N GLU A 168 11.68 7.80 26.20
CA GLU A 168 10.70 7.59 27.27
C GLU A 168 9.28 7.30 26.74
N LEU A 169 9.11 7.26 25.42
CA LEU A 169 7.80 7.08 24.82
C LEU A 169 7.42 5.59 24.78
N GLN A 170 6.17 5.29 25.14
CA GLN A 170 5.59 3.97 24.93
C GLN A 170 5.27 3.78 23.44
N LEU A 171 6.24 3.25 22.69
CA LEU A 171 6.11 3.03 21.26
C LEU A 171 5.03 2.00 20.93
N SER A 172 4.29 2.27 19.87
CA SER A 172 3.20 1.43 19.38
C SER A 172 3.68 0.16 18.67
N ASP A 173 4.86 0.21 18.04
CA ASP A 173 5.46 -0.89 17.30
C ASP A 173 6.95 -1.01 17.65
N LEU A 174 7.32 -2.10 18.32
CA LEU A 174 8.71 -2.37 18.68
C LEU A 174 9.48 -3.08 17.56
N ASN A 175 8.83 -3.47 16.45
CA ASN A 175 9.50 -4.09 15.31
C ASN A 175 10.31 -3.06 14.50
N ILE A 176 10.12 -1.76 14.73
CA ILE A 176 10.93 -0.72 14.09
C ILE A 176 12.29 -0.53 14.78
N LEU A 177 12.59 -1.27 15.84
CA LEU A 177 13.84 -1.10 16.61
C LEU A 177 14.95 -2.00 16.06
N GLU A 178 16.15 -1.43 15.90
CA GLU A 178 17.34 -2.22 15.55
C GLU A 178 17.59 -3.34 16.57
N GLY A 179 18.04 -4.50 16.09
CA GLY A 179 18.27 -5.68 16.92
C GLY A 179 17.02 -6.51 17.26
N ARG A 180 15.80 -6.04 16.97
CA ARG A 180 14.56 -6.84 17.02
C ARG A 180 14.19 -7.38 15.63
N GLN A 181 14.96 -8.34 15.14
CA GLN A 181 14.62 -9.07 13.92
C GLN A 181 13.53 -10.11 14.21
N ASN A 182 12.28 -9.68 14.20
CA ASN A 182 11.13 -10.59 14.18
C ASN A 182 10.63 -10.73 12.73
N ASP A 183 10.05 -11.88 12.39
CA ASP A 183 9.40 -12.16 11.09
C ASP A 183 8.17 -11.27 10.77
N SER A 184 7.93 -10.20 11.54
CA SER A 184 6.74 -9.34 11.50
C SER A 184 6.89 -8.11 10.60
N SER A 185 7.60 -8.22 9.48
CA SER A 185 7.76 -7.14 8.51
C SER A 185 6.48 -6.84 7.72
N TYR A 186 5.52 -7.76 7.71
CA TYR A 186 4.24 -7.62 7.01
C TYR A 186 3.20 -6.86 7.83
N ILE A 187 2.35 -6.13 7.11
CA ILE A 187 1.19 -5.42 7.66
C ILE A 187 -0.04 -6.29 7.49
N ASP A 188 -0.77 -6.53 8.58
CA ASP A 188 -2.02 -7.28 8.54
C ASP A 188 -3.23 -6.38 8.24
N ILE A 189 -3.19 -5.13 8.69
CA ILE A 189 -4.27 -4.15 8.56
C ILE A 189 -3.71 -2.78 8.18
N LEU A 190 -4.28 -2.15 7.15
CA LEU A 190 -4.06 -0.75 6.83
C LEU A 190 -5.25 0.05 7.36
N ILE A 191 -4.97 1.09 8.14
CA ILE A 191 -5.95 2.05 8.65
C ILE A 191 -5.89 3.29 7.77
N GLY A 192 -6.94 3.48 6.97
CA GLY A 192 -7.13 4.63 6.10
C GLY A 192 -7.70 5.85 6.83
N ALA A 193 -7.90 6.92 6.08
CA ALA A 193 -8.50 8.18 6.51
C ALA A 193 -9.92 8.02 7.10
N ASP A 194 -10.60 6.93 6.81
CA ASP A 194 -11.91 6.57 7.40
C ASP A 194 -11.85 6.30 8.91
N TYR A 195 -10.69 5.99 9.47
CA TYR A 195 -10.48 5.83 10.92
C TYR A 195 -9.22 6.52 11.46
N TYR A 196 -8.29 6.94 10.60
CA TYR A 196 -6.97 7.45 10.98
C TYR A 196 -7.05 8.60 12.00
N PHE A 197 -7.87 9.63 11.72
CA PHE A 197 -7.96 10.80 12.58
C PHE A 197 -8.72 10.54 13.89
N ASP A 198 -9.55 9.49 13.96
CA ASP A 198 -10.21 9.07 15.20
C ASP A 198 -9.28 8.29 16.13
N ILE A 199 -8.20 7.73 15.58
CA ILE A 199 -7.20 6.94 16.31
C ILE A 199 -6.09 7.83 16.88
N LEU A 200 -5.70 8.89 16.17
CA LEU A 200 -4.70 9.83 16.66
C LEU A 200 -5.28 10.77 17.72
N THR A 201 -4.45 11.13 18.70
CA THR A 201 -4.84 12.11 19.74
C THR A 201 -4.39 13.52 19.38
N GLY A 202 -3.47 13.66 18.43
CA GLY A 202 -2.91 14.94 17.97
C GLY A 202 -1.70 15.42 18.77
N GLU A 203 -1.36 14.78 19.89
CA GLU A 203 -0.14 15.08 20.63
C GLU A 203 1.08 14.64 19.81
N MET A 204 2.10 15.51 19.75
CA MET A 204 3.32 15.27 18.96
C MET A 204 4.56 15.58 19.78
N VAL A 205 5.58 14.75 19.61
CA VAL A 205 6.92 14.97 20.18
C VAL A 205 7.92 15.05 19.03
N ARG A 206 8.66 16.15 18.97
CA ARG A 206 9.63 16.47 17.92
C ARG A 206 10.94 16.91 18.56
N GLY A 207 12.04 16.29 18.14
CA GLY A 207 13.39 16.76 18.45
C GLY A 207 13.86 17.82 17.45
N GLU A 208 15.08 18.34 17.65
CA GLU A 208 15.69 19.29 16.71
C GLU A 208 15.87 18.70 15.30
N SER A 209 16.08 17.38 15.23
CA SER A 209 16.17 16.63 13.99
C SER A 209 15.69 15.19 14.17
N GLY A 210 15.51 14.48 13.05
CA GLY A 210 15.11 13.09 13.05
C GLY A 210 13.59 12.89 13.06
N PRO A 211 13.14 11.68 13.42
CA PRO A 211 11.74 11.31 13.35
C PRO A 211 10.88 12.00 14.41
N VAL A 212 9.59 12.06 14.13
CA VAL A 212 8.55 12.65 14.96
C VAL A 212 7.70 11.53 15.54
N ALA A 213 7.38 11.61 16.83
CA ALA A 213 6.38 10.75 17.42
C ALA A 213 5.02 11.44 17.47
N VAL A 214 3.98 10.69 17.14
CA VAL A 214 2.59 11.13 17.23
C VAL A 214 1.84 10.17 18.13
N ASN A 215 1.10 10.70 19.09
CA ASN A 215 0.34 9.89 20.04
C ASN A 215 -0.96 9.41 19.40
N SER A 216 -1.35 8.20 19.78
CA SER A 216 -2.57 7.54 19.32
C SER A 216 -3.21 6.74 20.45
N ASN A 217 -4.44 6.28 20.24
CA ASN A 217 -5.06 5.27 21.11
C ASN A 217 -4.26 3.95 21.16
N PHE A 218 -3.26 3.78 20.29
CA PHE A 218 -2.33 2.66 20.29
C PHE A 218 -0.93 3.05 20.78
N GLY A 219 -0.76 4.14 21.52
CA GLY A 219 0.57 4.63 21.96
C GLY A 219 1.26 5.50 20.92
N TRP A 220 2.58 5.64 21.02
CA TRP A 220 3.36 6.52 20.17
C TRP A 220 3.79 5.85 18.87
N VAL A 221 3.27 6.33 17.73
CA VAL A 221 3.74 5.95 16.39
C VAL A 221 4.82 6.93 15.94
N VAL A 222 5.82 6.44 15.19
CA VAL A 222 7.00 7.21 14.80
C VAL A 222 7.04 7.37 13.27
N THR A 223 7.36 8.57 12.78
CA THR A 223 7.42 8.92 11.34
C THR A 223 8.58 9.83 10.98
#